data_AF-A0A8R1E1Y0-F1
#
_entry.id   AF-A0A8R1E1Y0-F1
#
_cell.length_a   1.000
_cell.length_b   1.000
_cell.length_c   1.000
_cell.angle_alpha   90.00
_cell.angle_beta   90.00
_cell.angle_gamma   90.00
#
_symmetry.space_group_name_H-M   'P 1'
#
loop_
_entity.id
_entity.type
_entity.pdbx_description
1 polymer ?
#
loop_
_entity_poly.entity_id
_entity_poly.type
_entity_poly.pdbx_seq_one_letter_code
_entity_poly.pdbx_strand_id
1 'polypeptide(L)'
;MYQDLVALLSNLIDKFIPVKILKPSTKLHSSDIRKLQKKKLDVWRSEGNSVNYRALALLLRTRLSLEEKRITENRLCEGSSPHAFYKFVNSRWKSDEKIGILRDSAAGEDVTDDITKASLFSDTFSSVYTTDDGCASEFPVRTSQCLSSVD
;
A
#
# COMPACT_ATOMS: atom_id res chain seq x y z
N MET A 1 -22.25 -47.67 -36.84
CA MET A 1 -23.33 -46.66 -36.73
C MET A 1 -23.34 -45.96 -35.37
N TYR A 2 -23.53 -46.66 -34.24
CA TYR A 2 -23.47 -46.02 -32.92
C TYR A 2 -22.07 -45.52 -32.56
N GLN A 3 -21.04 -46.31 -32.87
CA GLN A 3 -19.63 -45.92 -32.63
C GLN A 3 -19.22 -44.68 -33.44
N ASP A 4 -19.72 -44.56 -34.67
CA ASP A 4 -19.44 -43.40 -35.53
C ASP A 4 -20.10 -42.13 -34.99
N LEU A 5 -21.33 -42.25 -34.46
CA LEU A 5 -22.03 -41.16 -33.77
C LEU A 5 -21.27 -40.70 -32.52
N VAL A 6 -20.79 -41.64 -31.70
CA VAL A 6 -20.01 -41.33 -30.50
C VAL A 6 -18.70 -40.63 -30.87
N ALA A 7 -17.99 -41.11 -31.88
CA ALA A 7 -16.75 -40.49 -32.35
C ALA A 7 -16.98 -39.07 -32.92
N LEU A 8 -18.11 -38.85 -33.61
CA LEU A 8 -18.52 -37.54 -34.10
C LEU A 8 -18.81 -36.60 -32.93
N LEU A 9 -19.60 -37.04 -31.95
CA LEU A 9 -19.95 -36.25 -30.77
C LEU A 9 -18.73 -35.90 -29.92
N SER A 10 -17.80 -36.84 -29.69
CA SER A 10 -16.55 -36.56 -28.99
C SER A 10 -15.70 -35.50 -29.72
N ASN A 11 -15.60 -35.57 -31.05
CA ASN A 11 -14.91 -34.55 -31.84
C ASN A 11 -15.58 -33.18 -31.75
N LEU A 12 -16.91 -33.13 -31.76
CA LEU A 12 -17.66 -31.87 -31.62
C LEU A 12 -17.47 -31.28 -30.21
N ILE A 13 -17.50 -32.12 -29.18
CA ILE A 13 -17.24 -31.71 -27.79
C ILE A 13 -15.82 -31.14 -27.66
N ASP A 14 -14.80 -31.85 -28.13
CA ASP A 14 -13.41 -31.40 -28.02
C ASP A 14 -13.13 -30.09 -28.78
N LYS A 15 -13.81 -29.88 -29.92
CA LYS A 15 -13.58 -28.72 -30.78
C LYS A 15 -14.37 -27.48 -30.36
N PHE A 16 -15.58 -27.66 -29.84
CA PHE A 16 -16.52 -26.56 -29.61
C PHE A 16 -16.86 -26.31 -28.14
N ILE A 17 -16.54 -27.25 -27.23
CA ILE A 17 -16.73 -27.05 -25.80
C ILE A 17 -15.37 -26.73 -25.17
N PRO A 18 -15.18 -25.50 -24.66
CA PRO A 18 -13.95 -25.16 -23.96
C PRO A 18 -13.85 -25.97 -22.65
N VAL A 19 -13.18 -27.13 -22.70
CA VAL A 19 -12.94 -27.97 -21.51
C VAL A 19 -11.88 -27.33 -20.59
N LYS A 20 -11.01 -26.48 -21.13
CA LYS A 20 -9.95 -25.78 -20.40
C LYS A 20 -10.22 -24.28 -20.34
N ILE A 21 -10.44 -23.77 -19.13
CA ILE A 21 -10.56 -22.34 -18.89
C ILE A 21 -9.16 -21.74 -18.89
N LEU A 22 -8.77 -21.11 -19.99
CA LEU A 22 -7.55 -20.30 -20.04
C LEU A 22 -7.84 -18.97 -19.34
N LYS A 23 -7.02 -18.61 -18.35
CA LYS A 23 -7.07 -17.30 -17.70
C LYS A 23 -5.84 -16.49 -18.12
N PRO A 24 -5.83 -15.89 -19.33
CA PRO A 24 -4.65 -15.17 -19.83
C PRO A 24 -4.28 -13.96 -18.97
N SER A 25 -5.20 -13.44 -18.16
CA SER A 25 -4.96 -12.33 -17.25
C SER A 25 -4.19 -12.71 -15.98
N THR A 26 -3.98 -14.00 -15.69
CA THR A 26 -3.21 -14.39 -14.50
C THR A 26 -1.74 -14.09 -14.69
N LYS A 27 -1.17 -13.26 -13.81
CA LYS A 27 0.26 -12.99 -13.79
C LYS A 27 1.04 -14.30 -13.65
N LEU A 28 1.93 -14.55 -14.61
CA LEU A 28 2.83 -15.70 -14.60
C LEU A 28 4.10 -15.31 -13.85
N HIS A 29 4.18 -15.74 -12.58
CA HIS A 29 5.41 -15.61 -11.79
C HIS A 29 6.50 -16.55 -12.31
N SER A 30 7.75 -16.19 -12.01
CA SER A 30 8.92 -17.04 -12.25
C SER A 30 8.74 -18.47 -11.69
N SER A 31 9.44 -19.43 -12.29
CA SER A 31 9.39 -20.84 -11.86
C SER A 31 9.70 -21.01 -10.39
N ASP A 32 10.62 -20.22 -9.85
CA ASP A 32 11.10 -20.34 -8.48
C ASP A 32 10.03 -19.90 -7.47
N ILE A 33 9.33 -18.80 -7.76
CA ILE A 33 8.20 -18.34 -6.95
C ILE A 33 7.06 -19.35 -6.98
N ARG A 34 6.76 -19.93 -8.15
CA ARG A 34 5.74 -20.99 -8.26
C ARG A 34 6.11 -22.25 -7.46
N LYS A 35 7.37 -22.68 -7.50
CA LYS A 35 7.88 -23.78 -6.65
C LYS A 35 7.73 -23.44 -5.17
N LEU A 36 8.03 -22.21 -4.77
CA LEU A 36 7.93 -21.76 -3.39
C LEU A 36 6.48 -21.68 -2.90
N GLN A 37 5.55 -21.20 -3.74
CA GLN A 37 4.11 -21.21 -3.48
C GLN A 37 3.60 -22.63 -3.23
N LYS A 38 4.00 -23.58 -4.09
CA LYS A 38 3.67 -25.00 -3.92
C LYS A 38 4.21 -25.55 -2.60
N LYS A 39 5.51 -25.33 -2.32
CA LYS A 39 6.14 -25.77 -1.07
C LYS A 39 5.45 -25.21 0.17
N LYS A 40 5.10 -23.91 0.15
CA LYS A 40 4.35 -23.28 1.25
C LYS A 40 2.98 -23.94 1.46
N LEU A 41 2.27 -24.24 0.38
CA LEU A 41 0.96 -24.90 0.43
C LEU A 41 1.07 -26.33 0.96
N ASP A 42 2.09 -27.06 0.54
CA ASP A 42 2.35 -28.42 1.01
C ASP A 42 2.60 -28.42 2.54
N VAL A 43 3.45 -27.50 3.03
CA VAL A 43 3.71 -27.35 4.47
C VAL A 43 2.46 -26.91 5.24
N TRP A 44 1.63 -26.02 4.68
CA TRP A 44 0.37 -25.66 5.30
C TRP A 44 -0.57 -26.85 5.46
N ARG A 45 -0.63 -27.74 4.45
CA ARG A 45 -1.48 -28.93 4.49
C ARG A 45 -0.97 -30.00 5.45
N SER A 46 0.35 -30.10 5.64
CA SER A 46 0.95 -31.09 6.53
C SER A 46 1.03 -30.63 7.99
N GLU A 47 1.46 -29.39 8.23
CA GLU A 47 1.82 -28.87 9.55
C GLU A 47 0.95 -27.68 10.00
N GLY A 48 0.16 -27.07 9.11
CA GLY A 48 -0.59 -25.86 9.40
C GLY A 48 0.32 -24.63 9.62
N ASN A 49 0.01 -23.83 10.64
CA ASN A 49 0.72 -22.58 10.95
C ASN A 49 2.03 -22.82 11.73
N SER A 50 2.91 -23.66 11.20
CA SER A 50 4.22 -23.96 11.81
C SER A 50 5.24 -22.84 11.64
N VAL A 51 6.35 -22.91 12.38
CA VAL A 51 7.49 -21.98 12.23
C VAL A 51 8.05 -22.05 10.80
N ASN A 52 8.11 -23.26 10.24
CA ASN A 52 8.54 -23.50 8.86
C ASN A 52 7.58 -22.82 7.85
N TYR A 53 6.27 -22.95 8.05
CA TYR A 53 5.27 -22.25 7.24
C TYR A 53 5.48 -20.73 7.27
N ARG A 54 5.69 -20.14 8.46
CA ARG A 54 5.91 -18.69 8.60
C ARG A 54 7.19 -18.24 7.92
N ALA A 55 8.28 -19.01 8.05
CA ALA A 55 9.55 -18.74 7.37
C ALA A 55 9.38 -18.77 5.84
N LEU A 56 8.69 -19.79 5.31
CA LEU A 56 8.38 -19.88 3.87
C LEU A 56 7.46 -18.76 3.40
N ALA A 57 6.49 -18.35 4.20
CA ALA A 57 5.60 -17.24 3.90
C ALA A 57 6.35 -15.91 3.82
N LEU A 58 7.27 -15.66 4.77
CA LEU A 58 8.13 -14.49 4.76
C LEU A 58 9.05 -14.49 3.53
N LEU A 59 9.71 -15.62 3.25
CA LEU A 59 10.57 -15.77 2.08
C LEU A 59 9.80 -15.50 0.77
N LEU A 60 8.59 -16.06 0.65
CA LEU A 60 7.73 -15.86 -0.51
C LEU A 60 7.35 -14.38 -0.68
N ARG A 61 6.97 -13.70 0.41
CA ARG A 61 6.67 -12.27 0.39
C ARG A 61 7.85 -11.46 -0.11
N THR A 62 9.05 -11.73 0.40
CA THR A 62 10.28 -11.04 -0.02
C THR A 62 10.57 -11.26 -1.50
N ARG A 63 10.46 -12.52 -1.98
CA ARG A 63 10.70 -12.85 -3.39
C ARG A 63 9.69 -12.20 -4.33
N LEU A 64 8.42 -12.18 -3.97
CA LEU A 64 7.36 -11.50 -4.73
C LEU A 64 7.63 -9.99 -4.82
N SER A 65 8.02 -9.36 -3.71
CA SER A 65 8.35 -7.93 -3.70
C SER A 65 9.54 -7.60 -4.61
N LEU A 66 10.58 -8.44 -4.60
CA LEU A 66 11.74 -8.27 -5.48
C LEU A 66 11.38 -8.46 -6.96
N GLU A 67 10.56 -9.45 -7.29
CA GLU A 67 10.09 -9.67 -8.67
C GLU A 67 9.26 -8.48 -9.17
N GLU A 68 8.36 -7.96 -8.34
CA GLU A 68 7.55 -6.80 -8.69
C GLU A 68 8.38 -5.53 -8.89
N LYS A 69 9.39 -5.30 -8.03
CA LYS A 69 10.36 -4.21 -8.22
C LYS A 69 11.07 -4.32 -9.56
N ARG A 70 11.64 -5.49 -9.85
CA ARG A 70 12.35 -5.75 -11.11
C ARG A 70 11.45 -5.56 -12.33
N ILE A 71 10.21 -6.07 -12.31
CA ILE A 71 9.25 -5.89 -13.40
C ILE A 71 8.94 -4.40 -13.59
N THR A 72 8.77 -3.67 -12.49
CA THR A 72 8.51 -2.23 -12.53
C THR A 72 9.69 -1.46 -13.09
N GLU A 73 10.91 -1.75 -12.63
CA GLU A 73 12.15 -1.16 -13.13
C GLU A 73 12.34 -1.43 -14.63
N ASN A 74 12.22 -2.68 -15.06
CA ASN A 74 12.31 -3.03 -16.47
C ASN A 74 11.27 -2.27 -17.31
N ARG A 75 10.03 -2.18 -16.82
CA ARG A 75 8.97 -1.42 -17.51
C ARG A 75 9.26 0.08 -17.59
N LEU A 76 10.00 0.64 -16.63
CA LEU A 76 10.38 2.05 -16.64
C LEU A 76 11.60 2.32 -17.54
N CYS A 77 12.55 1.38 -17.60
CA CYS A 77 13.78 1.51 -18.38
C CYS A 77 13.63 1.11 -19.86
N GLU A 78 12.84 0.07 -20.17
CA GLU A 78 12.73 -0.49 -21.53
C GLU A 78 11.49 0.06 -22.25
N GLY A 79 11.70 0.99 -23.19
CA GLY A 79 10.64 1.45 -24.12
C GLY A 79 9.51 2.26 -23.49
N SER A 80 9.70 2.74 -22.26
CA SER A 80 8.72 3.55 -21.55
C SER A 80 8.83 5.03 -21.96
N SER A 81 7.68 5.67 -22.24
CA SER A 81 7.66 7.11 -22.47
C SER A 81 8.13 7.85 -21.21
N PRO A 82 8.82 9.00 -21.31
CA PRO A 82 9.16 9.82 -20.13
C PRO A 82 7.96 10.12 -19.23
N HIS A 83 6.77 10.25 -19.81
CA HIS A 83 5.51 10.41 -19.08
C HIS A 83 5.20 9.25 -18.12
N ALA A 84 5.51 8.01 -18.49
CA ALA A 84 5.29 6.83 -17.64
C ALA A 84 6.19 6.87 -16.40
N PHE A 85 7.43 7.33 -16.56
CA PHE A 85 8.36 7.56 -15.45
C PHE A 85 7.84 8.64 -14.49
N TYR A 86 7.51 9.83 -15.01
CA TYR A 86 6.99 10.90 -14.14
C TYR A 86 5.67 10.53 -13.48
N LYS A 87 4.79 9.80 -14.16
CA LYS A 87 3.56 9.27 -13.56
C LYS A 87 3.85 8.30 -12.41
N PHE A 88 4.85 7.42 -12.58
CA PHE A 88 5.30 6.53 -11.51
C PHE A 88 5.85 7.32 -10.31
N VAL A 89 6.75 8.27 -10.54
CA VAL A 89 7.31 9.14 -9.49
C VAL A 89 6.19 9.90 -8.76
N ASN A 90 5.29 10.55 -9.50
CA ASN A 90 4.17 11.29 -8.91
C ASN A 90 3.23 10.38 -8.11
N SER A 91 3.02 9.13 -8.54
CA SER A 91 2.20 8.17 -7.78
C SER A 91 2.82 7.79 -6.43
N ARG A 92 4.16 7.84 -6.31
CA ARG A 92 4.90 7.57 -5.08
C ARG A 92 5.12 8.82 -4.24
N TRP A 93 5.15 9.99 -4.88
CA TRP A 93 5.36 11.29 -4.24
C TRP A 93 4.11 11.83 -3.54
N LYS A 94 2.91 11.40 -3.95
CA LYS A 94 1.70 11.73 -3.19
C LYS A 94 1.87 11.20 -1.76
N SER A 95 2.25 12.09 -0.85
CA SER A 95 2.06 11.90 0.57
C SER A 95 0.60 11.54 0.74
N ASP A 96 0.35 10.38 1.34
CA ASP A 96 -0.96 10.14 1.94
C ASP A 96 -1.02 11.18 3.07
N GLU A 97 -1.45 12.41 2.76
CA GLU A 97 -1.71 13.52 3.70
C GLU A 97 -2.90 13.17 4.60
N LYS A 98 -2.90 11.94 5.08
CA LYS A 98 -3.72 11.55 6.20
C LYS A 98 -3.01 12.11 7.40
N ILE A 99 -3.75 12.92 8.15
CA ILE A 99 -3.40 13.26 9.52
C ILE A 99 -3.07 11.93 10.22
N GLY A 100 -1.84 11.81 10.73
CA GLY A 100 -1.41 10.61 11.44
C GLY A 100 -2.32 10.34 12.64
N ILE A 101 -2.38 9.08 13.08
CA ILE A 101 -3.14 8.73 14.29
C ILE A 101 -2.53 9.49 15.47
N LEU A 102 -3.36 10.23 16.19
CA LEU A 102 -2.97 10.90 17.43
C LEU A 102 -2.66 9.83 18.47
N ARG A 103 -1.47 9.90 19.08
CA ARG A 103 -1.05 8.99 20.15
C ARG A 103 -0.82 9.78 21.41
N ASP A 104 -1.30 9.24 22.52
CA ASP A 104 -0.93 9.76 23.82
C ASP A 104 0.49 9.25 24.15
N SER A 105 1.42 10.19 24.32
CA SER A 105 2.81 9.90 24.67
C SER A 105 2.94 9.22 26.03
N ALA A 106 1.98 9.45 26.95
CA ALA A 106 1.99 8.89 28.29
C ALA A 106 1.42 7.47 28.35
N ALA A 107 0.31 7.21 27.65
CA ALA A 107 -0.34 5.91 27.62
C ALA A 107 0.22 4.95 26.55
N GLY A 108 0.85 5.47 25.49
CA GLY A 108 1.33 4.69 24.35
C GLY A 108 0.21 4.17 23.44
N GLU A 109 -1.02 4.63 23.66
CA GLU A 109 -2.24 4.17 22.98
C GLU A 109 -2.74 5.19 21.95
N ASP A 110 -3.49 4.69 20.97
CA ASP A 110 -4.11 5.49 19.92
C ASP A 110 -5.34 6.23 20.48
N VAL A 111 -5.39 7.55 20.27
CA VAL A 111 -6.43 8.43 20.81
C VAL A 111 -7.63 8.47 19.88
N THR A 112 -8.71 7.79 20.24
CA THR A 112 -9.94 7.72 19.43
C THR A 112 -11.04 8.70 19.87
N ASP A 113 -11.07 9.07 21.15
CA ASP A 113 -12.13 9.88 21.76
C ASP A 113 -11.88 11.39 21.62
N ASP A 114 -12.93 12.16 21.33
CA ASP A 114 -12.79 13.58 21.00
C ASP A 114 -12.42 14.45 22.20
N ILE A 115 -12.83 14.07 23.41
CA ILE A 115 -12.46 14.78 24.64
C ILE A 115 -10.96 14.62 24.87
N THR A 116 -10.46 13.39 24.78
CA THR A 116 -9.02 13.12 24.93
C THR A 116 -8.16 13.82 23.88
N LYS A 117 -8.63 13.94 22.63
CA LYS A 117 -7.96 14.74 21.59
C LYS A 117 -7.90 16.22 21.98
N ALA A 118 -9.03 16.80 22.40
CA ALA A 118 -9.10 18.20 22.77
C ALA A 118 -8.16 18.53 23.94
N SER A 119 -8.10 17.67 24.95
CA SER A 119 -7.16 17.81 26.07
C SER A 119 -5.71 17.74 25.60
N LEU A 120 -5.35 16.75 24.77
CA LEU A 120 -3.99 16.60 24.26
C LEU A 120 -3.54 17.83 23.45
N PHE A 121 -4.45 18.39 22.63
CA PHE A 121 -4.18 19.64 21.93
C PHE A 121 -4.01 20.80 22.90
N SER A 122 -4.92 20.96 23.86
CA SER A 122 -4.83 22.00 24.88
C SER A 122 -3.51 21.97 25.63
N ASP A 123 -3.08 20.80 26.07
CA ASP A 123 -1.82 20.62 26.79
C ASP A 123 -0.61 20.95 25.92
N THR A 124 -0.63 20.48 24.67
CA THR A 124 0.44 20.76 23.70
C THR A 124 0.55 22.26 23.43
N PHE A 125 -0.56 22.94 23.13
CA PHE A 125 -0.56 24.38 22.88
C PHE A 125 -0.19 25.17 24.13
N SER A 126 -0.64 24.75 25.31
CA SER A 126 -0.26 25.38 26.58
C SER A 126 1.24 25.27 26.84
N SER A 127 1.88 24.16 26.44
CA SER A 127 3.33 23.95 26.65
C SER A 127 4.22 24.90 25.84
N VAL A 128 3.71 25.39 24.70
CA VAL A 128 4.44 26.30 23.80
C VAL A 128 3.89 27.72 23.81
N TYR A 129 2.79 27.96 24.52
CA TYR A 129 2.21 29.30 24.63
C TYR A 129 3.07 30.17 25.54
N THR A 130 3.40 31.35 25.05
CA THR A 130 4.04 32.40 25.83
C THR A 130 2.98 33.26 26.49
N THR A 131 3.03 33.38 27.82
CA THR A 131 2.20 34.33 28.55
C THR A 131 2.46 35.73 28.02
N ASP A 132 1.40 36.42 27.61
CA ASP A 132 1.47 37.82 27.20
C ASP A 132 2.00 38.65 28.37
N ASP A 133 3.15 39.28 28.18
CA ASP A 133 3.79 40.16 29.16
C ASP A 133 3.23 41.60 29.09
N GLY A 134 2.22 41.83 28.25
CA GLY A 134 1.61 43.14 28.02
C GLY A 134 2.54 44.08 27.26
N CYS A 135 3.71 43.62 26.82
CA CYS A 135 4.63 44.39 26.01
C CYS A 135 4.33 44.13 24.53
N ALA A 136 3.92 45.16 23.81
CA ALA A 136 3.86 45.06 22.36
C ALA A 136 5.27 44.77 21.82
N SER A 137 5.41 43.67 21.06
CA SER A 137 6.66 43.39 20.35
C SER A 137 7.05 44.59 19.49
N GLU A 138 8.33 44.99 19.52
CA GLU A 138 8.82 46.07 18.67
C GLU A 138 8.75 45.64 17.20
N PHE A 139 7.67 46.03 16.53
CA PHE A 139 7.54 45.82 15.10
C PHE A 139 8.32 46.90 14.33
N PRO A 140 8.97 46.55 13.20
CA PRO A 140 9.56 47.54 12.31
C PRO A 140 8.51 48.59 11.90
N VAL A 141 8.92 49.85 11.75
CA VAL A 141 8.04 51.01 11.49
C VAL A 141 7.12 50.84 10.27
N ARG A 142 7.49 49.97 9.31
CA ARG A 142 6.66 49.64 8.14
C ARG A 142 5.36 48.91 8.49
N THR A 143 5.29 48.22 9.62
CA THR A 143 4.15 47.38 10.02
C THR A 143 3.20 48.07 11.01
N SER A 144 3.64 49.13 11.70
CA SER A 144 2.81 49.87 12.66
C SER A 144 1.79 50.83 12.01
N GLN A 145 1.92 51.12 10.71
CA GLN A 145 1.01 52.00 9.97
C GLN A 145 -0.40 51.42 9.74
N CYS A 146 -0.60 50.11 9.89
CA CYS A 146 -1.89 49.45 9.65
C CYS A 146 -2.75 49.23 10.91
N LEU A 147 -2.23 49.49 12.11
CA LEU A 147 -2.92 49.15 13.37
C LEU A 147 -3.62 50.34 14.02
N SER A 148 -3.44 51.56 13.51
CA SER A 148 -4.00 52.79 14.10
C SER A 148 -5.36 53.22 13.51
N SER A 149 -6.13 52.31 12.93
CA SER A 149 -7.44 52.64 12.35
C SER A 149 -8.53 51.67 12.77
N VAL A 150 -8.90 51.70 14.05
CA VAL A 150 -10.25 51.31 14.51
C VAL A 150 -10.59 52.23 15.69
N ASP A 151 -11.40 53.25 15.42
CA ASP A 151 -12.25 53.93 16.41
C ASP A 151 -13.54 53.11 16.63
#